data_AF-A0A8T6Y1Y7-F1
#
_entry.id   AF-A0A8T6Y1Y7-F1
#
_cell.length_a   1.000
_cell.length_b   1.000
_cell.length_c   1.000
_cell.angle_alpha   90.00
_cell.angle_beta   90.00
_cell.angle_gamma   90.00
#
_symmetry.space_group_name_H-M   'P 1'
#
loop_
_entity.id
_entity.type
_entity.pdbx_description
1 polymer ?
#
loop_
_entity_poly.entity_id
_entity_poly.type
_entity_poly.pdbx_seq_one_letter_code
_entity_poly.pdbx_strand_id
1 'polypeptide(L)' 'MIDFEEFTESAQQLFREAGELLRKLKHNQLDVEHIFYVLAQREGVGREVLEEMGVNLPGLLKDLEILLERR' A
#
# COMPACT_ATOMS: atom_id res chain seq x y z
N MET A 1 0.40 10.13 17.36
CA MET A 1 1.18 9.78 16.17
C MET A 1 1.41 8.29 16.26
N ILE A 2 1.08 7.52 15.21
CA ILE A 2 1.31 6.06 15.23
C ILE A 2 2.83 5.87 15.28
N ASP A 3 3.31 5.13 16.27
CA ASP A 3 4.71 4.72 16.33
C ASP A 3 4.87 3.50 15.44
N PHE A 4 5.60 3.66 14.33
CA PHE A 4 5.78 2.56 13.41
C PHE A 4 6.82 1.54 13.91
N GLU A 5 7.63 1.88 14.91
CA GLU A 5 8.68 1.00 15.43
C GLU A 5 8.14 -0.25 16.13
N GLU A 6 6.87 -0.23 16.56
CA GLU A 6 6.20 -1.39 17.18
C GLU A 6 5.69 -2.44 16.18
N PHE A 7 5.68 -2.14 14.87
CA PHE A 7 5.27 -3.11 13.86
C PHE A 7 6.39 -4.08 13.49
N THR A 8 6.01 -5.17 12.80
CA THR A 8 6.97 -6.06 12.16
C THR A 8 7.86 -5.30 11.16
N GLU A 9 9.08 -5.79 10.93
CA GLU A 9 10.02 -5.18 9.98
C GLU A 9 9.40 -5.03 8.58
N SER A 10 8.60 -6.01 8.15
CA SER A 10 7.91 -5.95 6.84
C SER A 10 6.84 -4.85 6.81
N ALA A 11 6.09 -4.65 7.88
CA ALA A 11 5.11 -3.58 7.97
C ALA A 11 5.78 -2.19 8.08
N GLN A 12 6.87 -2.07 8.83
CA GLN A 12 7.68 -0.85 8.85
C GLN A 12 8.18 -0.49 7.45
N GLN A 13 8.67 -1.48 6.69
CA GLN A 13 9.09 -1.28 5.30
C GLN A 13 7.91 -0.87 4.40
N LEU A 14 6.72 -1.43 4.62
CA LEU A 14 5.50 -1.06 3.91
C LEU A 14 5.19 0.43 4.09
N PHE A 15 5.21 0.91 5.33
CA PHE A 15 4.92 2.31 5.64
C PHE A 15 5.98 3.26 5.08
N ARG A 16 7.26 2.85 5.04
CA ARG A 16 8.32 3.62 4.37
C ARG A 16 8.03 3.78 2.88
N GLU A 17 7.76 2.68 2.18
CA GLU A 17 7.43 2.68 0.74
C GLU A 17 6.15 3.47 0.44
N ALA A 18 5.13 3.36 1.28
CA ALA A 18 3.90 4.15 1.14
C ALA A 18 4.15 5.66 1.34
N GLY A 19 5.06 6.03 2.24
CA GLY A 19 5.53 7.40 2.42
C GLY A 19 6.34 7.93 1.22
N GLU A 20 7.15 7.09 0.59
CA GLU A 20 7.85 7.43 -0.65
C GLU A 20 6.86 7.64 -1.81
N LEU A 21 5.86 6.77 -1.93
CA LEU A 21 4.78 6.90 -2.91
C LEU A 21 4.01 8.22 -2.74
N LEU A 22 3.62 8.56 -1.51
CA LEU A 22 3.00 9.85 -1.19
C LEU A 22 3.85 11.02 -1.69
N ARG A 23 5.16 11.01 -1.43
CA ARG A 23 6.08 12.08 -1.86
C ARG A 23 6.18 12.15 -3.38
N LYS A 24 6.24 10.99 -4.05
CA LYS A 24 6.29 10.88 -5.51
C LYS A 24 5.03 11.45 -6.16
N LEU A 25 3.87 11.19 -5.57
CA LEU A 25 2.57 11.69 -6.03
C LEU A 25 2.25 13.11 -5.56
N LYS A 26 3.10 13.70 -4.70
CA LYS A 26 2.92 15.03 -4.10
C LYS A 26 1.63 15.17 -3.29
N HIS A 27 1.17 14.08 -2.68
CA HIS A 27 0.03 14.12 -1.75
C HIS A 27 0.50 14.64 -0.39
N ASN A 28 -0.41 15.30 0.34
CA ASN A 28 -0.10 15.90 1.65
C ASN A 28 -0.43 14.96 2.83
N GLN A 29 -1.14 13.87 2.57
CA GLN A 29 -1.63 12.95 3.60
C GLN A 29 -1.44 11.50 3.16
N LEU A 30 -0.97 10.67 4.09
CA LEU A 30 -0.86 9.23 3.90
C LEU A 30 -2.20 8.60 4.20
N ASP A 31 -2.86 8.12 3.15
CA ASP A 31 -4.14 7.43 3.24
C ASP A 31 -4.05 5.96 2.82
N VAL A 32 -5.14 5.24 3.09
CA VAL A 32 -5.24 3.78 2.94
C VAL A 32 -4.91 3.30 1.53
N GLU A 33 -5.15 4.10 0.50
CA GLU A 33 -4.87 3.78 -0.89
C GLU A 33 -3.36 3.61 -1.14
N HIS A 34 -2.52 4.42 -0.48
CA HIS A 34 -1.06 4.30 -0.59
C HIS A 34 -0.56 3.00 0.04
N ILE A 35 -1.04 2.74 1.25
CA ILE A 35 -0.69 1.54 2.02
C ILE A 35 -1.13 0.30 1.24
N PHE A 36 -2.36 0.32 0.72
CA PHE A 36 -2.94 -0.83 0.03
C PHE A 36 -2.28 -1.07 -1.33
N TYR A 37 -1.94 0.00 -2.07
CA TYR A 37 -1.20 -0.14 -3.33
C TYR A 37 0.15 -0.79 -3.12
N VAL A 38 0.92 -0.33 -2.12
CA VAL A 38 2.21 -0.94 -1.76
C VAL A 38 2.02 -2.39 -1.30
N LEU A 39 1.03 -2.66 -0.44
CA LEU A 39 0.72 -4.01 0.03
C LEU A 39 0.44 -4.97 -1.13
N ALA A 40 -0.36 -4.55 -2.11
CA ALA A 40 -0.74 -5.36 -3.25
C ALA A 40 0.40 -5.55 -4.28
N GLN A 41 1.37 -4.63 -4.33
CA GLN A 41 2.55 -4.78 -5.19
C GLN A 41 3.62 -5.69 -4.60
N ARG A 42 3.84 -5.63 -3.28
CA ARG A 42 4.88 -6.39 -2.59
C ARG A 42 4.56 -7.88 -2.56
N GLU A 43 5.59 -8.70 -2.56
CA GLU A 43 5.46 -10.12 -2.20
C GLU A 43 5.35 -10.25 -0.67
N GLY A 44 4.61 -11.27 -0.22
CA GLY A 44 4.46 -11.62 1.19
C GLY A 44 3.00 -11.78 1.63
N VAL A 45 2.82 -12.04 2.94
CA VAL A 45 1.56 -12.48 3.55
C VAL A 45 0.34 -11.64 3.16
N GLY A 46 0.48 -10.31 3.08
CA GLY A 46 -0.63 -9.44 2.71
C GLY A 46 -1.14 -9.71 1.29
N ARG A 47 -0.23 -9.94 0.35
CA ARG A 47 -0.56 -10.28 -1.03
C ARG A 47 -1.04 -11.72 -1.17
N GLU A 48 -0.40 -12.66 -0.46
CA GLU A 48 -0.80 -14.08 -0.43
C GLU A 48 -2.26 -14.22 0.02
N VAL A 49 -2.67 -13.50 1.07
CA VAL A 49 -4.06 -13.48 1.54
C VAL A 49 -5.03 -12.97 0.46
N LEU A 50 -4.66 -11.92 -0.29
CA LEU A 50 -5.50 -11.42 -1.38
C LEU A 50 -5.65 -12.47 -2.50
N GLU A 51 -4.56 -13.17 -2.83
CA GLU A 51 -4.56 -14.23 -3.83
C GLU A 51 -5.42 -15.42 -3.38
N GLU A 52 -5.31 -15.84 -2.11
CA GLU A 52 -6.14 -16.88 -1.51
C GLU A 52 -7.62 -16.51 -1.48
N MET A 53 -7.94 -15.22 -1.29
CA MET A 53 -9.30 -14.70 -1.36
C MET A 53 -9.84 -14.61 -2.80
N GLY A 54 -9.04 -14.94 -3.81
CA GLY A 54 -9.44 -14.88 -5.23
C GLY A 54 -9.55 -13.44 -5.76
N VAL A 55 -8.86 -12.49 -5.14
CA VAL A 55 -8.84 -11.09 -5.60
C VAL A 55 -8.09 -11.00 -6.93
N ASN A 56 -8.69 -10.31 -7.91
CA ASN A 56 -8.02 -9.95 -9.15
C ASN A 56 -6.98 -8.84 -8.90
N LEU A 57 -5.76 -9.21 -8.50
CA LEU A 57 -4.68 -8.26 -8.18
C LEU A 57 -4.40 -7.23 -9.29
N PRO A 58 -4.30 -7.58 -10.58
CA PRO A 58 -4.15 -6.60 -11.65
C PRO A 58 -5.30 -5.56 -11.70
N GLY A 59 -6.53 -6.01 -11.47
CA GLY A 59 -7.69 -5.13 -11.40
C GLY A 59 -7.64 -4.21 -10.19
N LEU A 60 -7.35 -4.76 -9.02
CA LEU A 60 -7.20 -4.01 -7.77
C LEU A 60 -6.13 -2.92 -7.88
N LEU A 61 -4.96 -3.25 -8.42
CA LEU A 61 -3.85 -2.29 -8.60
C LEU A 61 -4.27 -1.14 -9.53
N LYS A 62 -4.96 -1.45 -10.62
CA LYS A 62 -5.47 -0.42 -11.54
C LYS A 62 -6.51 0.48 -10.87
N ASP A 63 -7.42 -0.08 -10.07
CA ASP A 63 -8.43 0.70 -9.35
C ASP A 63 -7.77 1.61 -8.30
N LEU A 64 -6.76 1.11 -7.59
CA LEU A 64 -5.98 1.88 -6.63
C LEU A 64 -5.18 3.02 -7.31
N GLU A 65 -4.60 2.79 -8.49
CA GLU A 65 -3.95 3.85 -9.28
C GLU A 65 -4.91 4.97 -9.62
N ILE A 66 -6.12 4.64 -10.08
CA ILE A 66 -7.15 5.63 -10.40
C ILE A 66 -7.56 6.43 -9.15
N LEU A 67 -7.65 5.79 -7.99
CA LEU A 67 -7.96 6.48 -6.73
C LEU A 67 -6.83 7.40 -6.29
N LEU A 68 -5.58 6.98 -6.46
CA LEU A 68 -4.39 7.77 -6.15
C LEU A 68 -4.28 8.99 -7.09
N GLU A 69 -4.61 8.86 -8.37
CA GLU A 69 -4.58 9.98 -9.33
C GLU A 69 -5.63 11.07 -9.08
N ARG A 70 -6.70 10.76 -8.34
CA ARG A 70 -7.83 11.68 -8.09
C ARG A 70 -7.64 12.58 -6.87
N ARG A 71 -6.54 12.45 -6.15
CA ARG A 71 -6.26 13.16 -4.88
C ARG A 71 -5.34 14.36 -5.06
#